data_AF-A0A5E4FKT7-F1
#
_entry.id   AF-A0A5E4FKT7-F1
#
_cell.length_a   1.000
_cell.length_b   1.000
_cell.length_c   1.000
_cell.angle_alpha   90.00
_cell.angle_beta   90.00
_cell.angle_gamma   90.00
#
_symmetry.space_group_name_H-M   'P 1'
#
loop_
_entity.id
_entity.type
_entity.pdbx_description
1 polymer ?
#
loop_
_entity_poly.entity_id
_entity_poly.type
_entity_poly.pdbx_seq_one_letter_code
_entity_poly.pdbx_strand_id
1 'polypeptide(L)'
;MVAQDFKVDLNKALVFQVGHLGEAYQEWVHQPIVCKEGPRFFENEFWEFLTRTVWWAVPVIWLPVVFYSISMSVRMGHGFPEIALMVFAGIFVWTLLEYTLHRFLFHIETKSYWGNTVHYLLHGCHHKHPMDGLRLVFPPTATAVLCVPFWNLVKLISVPSVTPALFGGGLLGYVMYDCTHYYLHHGQPSSDVPRNLKKYHLNHHFRIQDKGFGITSSIWDRVFGTLPQSKAAKKDR
;
A
#
# COMPACT_ATOMS: atom_id res chain seq x y z
N MET A 1 7.89 11.61 -39.56
CA MET A 1 6.66 10.89 -39.16
C MET A 1 6.53 11.03 -37.66
N VAL A 2 5.56 11.78 -37.17
CA VAL A 2 5.28 11.84 -35.73
C VAL A 2 4.69 10.47 -35.38
N ALA A 3 5.36 9.71 -34.53
CA ALA A 3 4.83 8.45 -34.04
C ALA A 3 3.48 8.75 -33.37
N GLN A 4 2.41 8.04 -33.74
CA GLN A 4 1.15 8.17 -33.03
C GLN A 4 1.34 7.71 -31.59
N ASP A 5 0.95 8.55 -30.64
CA ASP A 5 0.97 8.20 -29.22
C ASP A 5 0.11 6.95 -29.00
N PHE A 6 0.66 5.96 -28.30
CA PHE A 6 -0.04 4.72 -27.99
C PHE A 6 -1.28 5.02 -27.12
N LYS A 7 -2.43 4.45 -27.50
CA LYS A 7 -3.68 4.58 -26.73
C LYS A 7 -4.05 3.25 -26.07
N VAL A 8 -4.31 3.30 -24.77
CA VAL A 8 -4.77 2.15 -24.00
C VAL A 8 -6.21 1.81 -24.35
N ASP A 9 -6.48 0.56 -24.69
CA ASP A 9 -7.82 0.01 -24.87
C ASP A 9 -8.29 -0.67 -23.58
N LEU A 10 -9.26 -0.03 -22.90
CA LEU A 10 -9.82 -0.51 -21.64
C LEU A 10 -10.67 -1.80 -21.78
N ASN A 11 -11.01 -2.20 -23.01
CA ASN A 11 -11.74 -3.45 -23.27
C ASN A 11 -10.80 -4.67 -23.36
N LYS A 12 -9.48 -4.45 -23.32
CA LYS A 12 -8.45 -5.50 -23.38
C LYS A 12 -7.63 -5.55 -22.09
N ALA A 13 -6.88 -6.62 -21.93
CA ALA A 13 -5.97 -6.81 -20.79
C ALA A 13 -4.96 -5.65 -20.69
N LEU A 14 -4.92 -4.95 -19.55
CA LEU A 14 -4.18 -3.70 -19.42
C LEU A 14 -2.68 -3.84 -19.14
N VAL A 15 -2.26 -4.89 -18.43
CA VAL A 15 -0.92 -4.91 -17.82
C VAL A 15 0.20 -4.76 -18.85
N PHE A 16 0.07 -5.40 -20.01
CA PHE A 16 1.08 -5.31 -21.07
C PHE A 16 0.86 -4.15 -22.04
N GLN A 17 -0.27 -3.44 -21.95
CA GLN A 17 -0.53 -2.22 -22.72
C GLN A 17 0.19 -1.02 -22.11
N VAL A 18 0.15 -0.85 -20.79
CA VAL A 18 0.65 0.38 -20.12
C VAL A 18 2.16 0.60 -20.31
N GLY A 19 2.92 -0.46 -20.55
CA GLY A 19 4.35 -0.35 -20.89
C GLY A 19 4.60 0.45 -22.17
N HIS A 20 3.68 0.43 -23.13
CA HIS A 20 3.82 1.15 -24.41
C HIS A 20 3.58 2.66 -24.29
N LEU A 21 3.06 3.15 -23.16
CA LEU A 21 2.83 4.58 -22.94
C LEU A 21 4.13 5.39 -22.81
N GLY A 22 5.26 4.74 -22.51
CA GLY A 22 6.56 5.42 -22.37
C GLY A 22 6.50 6.58 -21.38
N GLU A 23 6.80 7.78 -21.85
CA GLU A 23 6.83 9.03 -21.04
C GLU A 23 5.42 9.52 -20.66
N ALA A 24 4.38 9.20 -21.44
CA ALA A 24 3.01 9.59 -21.15
C ALA A 24 2.39 8.81 -19.97
N TYR A 25 3.06 7.75 -19.50
CA TYR A 25 2.55 6.87 -18.45
C TYR A 25 2.27 7.59 -17.13
N GLN A 26 3.18 8.47 -16.70
CA GLN A 26 3.07 9.14 -15.40
C GLN A 26 1.84 10.03 -15.31
N GLU A 27 1.55 10.80 -16.37
CA GLU A 27 0.33 11.59 -16.41
C GLU A 27 -0.91 10.69 -16.54
N TRP A 28 -0.85 9.66 -17.40
CA TRP A 28 -1.98 8.77 -17.65
C TRP A 28 -2.42 7.98 -16.41
N VAL A 29 -1.48 7.42 -15.65
CA VAL A 29 -1.77 6.53 -14.51
C VAL A 29 -2.42 7.29 -13.35
N HIS A 30 -2.08 8.56 -13.22
CA HIS A 30 -2.51 9.47 -12.17
C HIS A 30 -3.81 10.22 -12.49
N GLN A 31 -4.43 9.96 -13.64
CA GLN A 31 -5.77 10.45 -13.98
C GLN A 31 -6.82 9.39 -13.63
N PRO A 32 -7.52 9.50 -12.48
CA PRO A 32 -8.34 8.41 -11.97
C PRO A 32 -9.62 8.19 -12.78
N ILE A 33 -9.98 6.93 -13.00
CA ILE A 33 -11.24 6.49 -13.56
C ILE A 33 -12.09 5.93 -12.42
N VAL A 34 -13.15 6.65 -12.07
CA VAL A 34 -14.01 6.32 -10.93
C VAL A 34 -15.08 5.30 -11.37
N CYS A 35 -14.73 4.02 -11.31
CA CYS A 35 -15.63 2.90 -11.59
C CYS A 35 -15.50 1.84 -10.49
N LYS A 36 -16.62 1.16 -10.15
CA LYS A 36 -16.61 0.08 -9.14
C LYS A 36 -15.95 -1.19 -9.66
N GLU A 37 -16.16 -1.48 -10.95
CA GLU A 37 -15.53 -2.60 -11.63
C GLU A 37 -14.32 -2.07 -12.40
N GLY A 38 -13.14 -2.59 -12.08
CA GLY A 38 -11.91 -2.28 -12.80
C GLY A 38 -11.78 -3.09 -14.09
N PRO A 39 -10.98 -2.61 -15.04
CA PRO A 39 -10.67 -3.34 -16.26
C PRO A 39 -9.92 -4.65 -15.98
N ARG A 40 -9.87 -5.51 -16.99
CA ARG A 40 -9.14 -6.79 -16.91
C ARG A 40 -7.64 -6.56 -16.99
N PHE A 41 -6.85 -7.27 -16.18
CA PHE A 41 -5.39 -7.10 -16.13
C PHE A 41 -4.68 -8.05 -17.07
N PHE A 42 -5.09 -9.32 -17.07
CA PHE A 42 -4.51 -10.39 -17.89
C PHE A 42 -5.57 -11.12 -18.69
N GLU A 43 -5.25 -11.54 -19.92
CA GLU A 43 -6.17 -12.38 -20.70
C GLU A 43 -6.34 -13.76 -20.07
N ASN A 44 -5.28 -14.29 -19.47
CA ASN A 44 -5.29 -15.58 -18.79
C ASN A 44 -6.03 -15.50 -17.43
N GLU A 45 -6.99 -16.39 -17.22
CA GLU A 45 -7.82 -16.45 -16.00
C GLU A 45 -7.00 -16.71 -14.71
N PHE A 46 -5.93 -17.49 -14.79
CA PHE A 46 -5.09 -17.79 -13.63
C PHE A 46 -4.34 -16.54 -13.15
N TRP A 47 -3.72 -15.80 -14.06
CA TRP A 47 -3.06 -14.53 -13.71
C TRP A 47 -4.05 -13.47 -13.27
N GLU A 48 -5.22 -13.38 -13.92
CA GLU A 48 -6.29 -12.46 -13.53
C GLU A 48 -6.79 -12.75 -12.11
N PHE A 49 -7.01 -14.03 -11.76
CA PHE A 49 -7.40 -14.46 -10.43
C PHE A 49 -6.41 -13.99 -9.35
N LEU A 50 -5.11 -14.13 -9.59
CA LEU A 50 -4.07 -13.69 -8.65
C LEU A 50 -4.03 -12.17 -8.42
N THR A 51 -4.62 -11.36 -9.30
CA THR A 51 -4.71 -9.90 -9.11
C THR A 51 -5.87 -9.46 -8.24
N ARG A 52 -6.84 -10.34 -7.97
CA ARG A 52 -8.10 -9.97 -7.29
C ARG A 52 -8.08 -10.45 -5.84
N THR A 53 -8.02 -9.49 -4.92
CA THR A 53 -7.96 -9.75 -3.49
C THR A 53 -9.08 -9.01 -2.77
N VAL A 54 -9.96 -9.78 -2.10
CA VAL A 54 -10.96 -9.23 -1.19
C VAL A 54 -10.30 -8.73 0.09
N TRP A 55 -10.76 -7.58 0.62
CA TRP A 55 -10.14 -6.92 1.77
C TRP A 55 -9.98 -7.81 3.01
N TRP A 56 -10.97 -8.69 3.28
CA TRP A 56 -10.96 -9.55 4.46
C TRP A 56 -9.96 -10.71 4.35
N ALA A 57 -9.42 -11.00 3.16
CA ALA A 57 -8.37 -11.99 3.01
C ALA A 57 -7.11 -11.60 3.79
N VAL A 58 -6.78 -10.30 3.85
CA VAL A 58 -5.60 -9.79 4.58
C VAL A 58 -5.64 -10.17 6.06
N PRO A 59 -6.63 -9.76 6.87
CA PRO A 59 -6.66 -10.15 8.28
C PRO A 59 -6.83 -11.66 8.49
N VAL A 60 -7.63 -12.35 7.67
CA VAL A 60 -7.86 -13.80 7.82
C VAL A 60 -6.58 -14.61 7.62
N ILE A 61 -5.75 -14.24 6.65
CA ILE A 61 -4.50 -14.96 6.36
C ILE A 61 -3.40 -14.56 7.33
N TRP A 62 -3.26 -13.26 7.64
CA TRP A 62 -2.06 -12.75 8.31
C TRP A 62 -2.18 -12.68 9.83
N LEU A 63 -3.38 -12.50 10.40
CA LEU A 63 -3.52 -12.51 11.87
C LEU A 63 -3.08 -13.83 12.51
N PRO A 64 -3.38 -15.03 11.96
CA PRO A 64 -2.82 -16.28 12.46
C PRO A 64 -1.29 -16.29 12.48
N VAL A 65 -0.63 -15.73 11.46
CA VAL A 65 0.84 -15.63 11.39
C VAL A 65 1.37 -14.65 12.43
N VAL A 66 0.68 -13.52 12.65
CA VAL A 66 0.98 -12.55 13.73
C VAL A 66 0.92 -13.25 15.09
N PHE A 67 -0.19 -13.93 15.40
CA PHE A 67 -0.37 -14.62 16.68
C PHE A 67 0.64 -15.74 16.89
N TYR A 68 0.91 -16.53 15.84
CA TYR A 68 1.94 -17.56 15.87
C TYR A 68 3.32 -16.97 16.20
N SER A 69 3.71 -15.91 15.49
CA SER A 69 5.01 -15.24 15.70
C SER A 69 5.15 -14.69 17.12
N ILE A 70 4.11 -14.01 17.63
CA ILE A 70 4.10 -13.50 19.02
C ILE A 70 4.19 -14.66 20.03
N SER A 71 3.47 -15.76 19.80
CA SER A 71 3.49 -16.94 20.68
C SER A 71 4.88 -17.59 20.78
N MET A 72 5.71 -17.48 19.74
CA MET A 72 7.10 -17.97 19.79
C MET A 72 7.92 -17.19 20.82
N SER A 73 7.80 -15.86 20.87
CA SER A 73 8.49 -15.06 21.88
C SER A 73 7.99 -15.35 23.30
N VAL A 74 6.70 -15.64 23.48
CA VAL A 74 6.16 -16.12 24.78
C VAL A 74 6.84 -17.42 25.19
N ARG A 75 6.94 -18.40 24.28
CA ARG A 75 7.58 -19.70 24.54
C ARG A 75 9.08 -19.58 24.80
N MET A 76 9.71 -18.51 24.33
CA MET A 76 11.11 -18.18 24.58
C MET A 76 11.32 -17.47 25.94
N GLY A 77 10.26 -17.31 26.75
CA GLY A 77 10.35 -16.85 28.14
C GLY A 77 10.08 -15.37 28.34
N HIS A 78 9.67 -14.62 27.30
CA HIS A 78 9.38 -13.20 27.43
C HIS A 78 8.10 -12.93 28.20
N GLY A 79 8.16 -11.95 29.10
CA GLY A 79 7.01 -11.47 29.85
C GLY A 79 6.05 -10.64 28.99
N PHE A 80 4.81 -10.48 29.45
CA PHE A 80 3.81 -9.68 28.74
C PHE A 80 4.26 -8.23 28.42
N PRO A 81 4.89 -7.47 29.34
CA PRO A 81 5.34 -6.11 29.04
C PRO A 81 6.39 -6.06 27.93
N GLU A 82 7.31 -7.03 27.91
CA GLU A 82 8.37 -7.10 26.91
C GLU A 82 7.77 -7.41 25.52
N ILE A 83 6.86 -8.36 25.45
CA ILE A 83 6.15 -8.71 24.22
C ILE A 83 5.36 -7.52 23.69
N ALA A 84 4.61 -6.84 24.57
CA ALA A 84 3.85 -5.65 24.19
C ALA A 84 4.78 -4.61 23.57
N LEU A 85 5.93 -4.32 24.21
CA LEU A 85 6.91 -3.37 23.70
C LEU A 85 7.47 -3.79 22.33
N MET A 86 7.81 -5.07 22.13
CA MET A 86 8.29 -5.58 20.85
C MET A 86 7.25 -5.45 19.73
N VAL A 87 5.99 -5.77 20.04
CA VAL A 87 4.87 -5.64 19.10
C VAL A 87 4.65 -4.17 18.74
N PHE A 88 4.62 -3.27 19.73
CA PHE A 88 4.50 -1.83 19.49
C PHE A 88 5.67 -1.28 18.67
N ALA A 89 6.90 -1.72 18.95
CA ALA A 89 8.07 -1.33 18.16
C ALA A 89 7.94 -1.81 16.71
N GLY A 90 7.44 -3.03 16.49
CA GLY A 90 7.18 -3.57 15.16
C GLY A 90 6.14 -2.76 14.39
N ILE A 91 5.01 -2.43 15.03
CA ILE A 91 3.97 -1.57 14.44
C ILE A 91 4.55 -0.19 14.11
N PHE A 92 5.33 0.40 15.02
CA PHE A 92 5.94 1.71 14.80
C PHE A 92 6.90 1.70 13.61
N VAL A 93 7.77 0.70 13.50
CA VAL A 93 8.66 0.50 12.34
C VAL A 93 7.85 0.33 11.06
N TRP A 94 6.73 -0.41 11.11
CA TRP A 94 5.83 -0.52 9.97
C TRP A 94 5.31 0.84 9.50
N THR A 95 4.91 1.76 10.40
CA THR A 95 4.41 3.08 9.95
C THR A 95 5.46 3.87 9.16
N LEU A 96 6.75 3.69 9.46
CA LEU A 96 7.84 4.30 8.69
C LEU A 96 8.02 3.59 7.34
N LEU A 97 7.95 2.25 7.32
CA LEU A 97 8.01 1.47 6.09
C LEU A 97 6.84 1.78 5.15
N GLU A 98 5.64 1.91 5.68
CA GLU A 98 4.46 2.38 4.95
C GLU A 98 4.77 3.70 4.24
N TYR A 99 5.28 4.69 4.98
CA TYR A 99 5.59 6.00 4.41
C TYR A 99 6.69 5.91 3.34
N THR A 100 7.77 5.16 3.58
CA THR A 100 8.89 5.08 2.63
C THR A 100 8.54 4.28 1.39
N LEU A 101 7.84 3.16 1.52
CA LEU A 101 7.35 2.37 0.39
C LEU A 101 6.36 3.20 -0.42
N HIS A 102 5.39 3.85 0.22
CA HIS A 102 4.41 4.65 -0.50
C HIS A 102 5.07 5.81 -1.25
N ARG A 103 6.00 6.52 -0.62
CA ARG A 103 6.67 7.67 -1.26
C ARG A 103 7.68 7.30 -2.34
N PHE A 104 8.54 6.32 -2.08
CA PHE A 104 9.72 6.09 -2.93
C PHE A 104 9.57 4.90 -3.88
N LEU A 105 8.70 3.93 -3.56
CA LEU A 105 8.46 2.76 -4.40
C LEU A 105 7.12 2.85 -5.14
N PHE A 106 6.04 3.20 -4.44
CA PHE A 106 4.70 3.24 -5.03
C PHE A 106 4.43 4.52 -5.84
N HIS A 107 5.25 5.55 -5.66
CA HIS A 107 5.25 6.79 -6.45
C HIS A 107 6.56 6.95 -7.25
N ILE A 108 7.18 5.83 -7.65
CA ILE A 108 8.40 5.87 -8.47
C ILE A 108 8.09 6.36 -9.89
N GLU A 109 8.86 7.35 -10.35
CA GLU A 109 8.77 7.80 -11.73
C GLU A 109 9.53 6.86 -12.66
N THR A 110 8.88 6.48 -13.74
CA THR A 110 9.40 5.55 -14.73
C THR A 110 8.81 5.83 -16.11
N LYS A 111 9.57 5.46 -17.14
CA LYS A 111 9.25 5.63 -18.55
C LYS A 111 9.57 4.41 -19.42
N SER A 112 10.13 3.35 -18.82
CA SER A 112 10.48 2.13 -19.54
C SER A 112 9.29 1.19 -19.59
N TYR A 113 9.21 0.36 -20.62
CA TYR A 113 8.11 -0.61 -20.77
C TYR A 113 7.88 -1.44 -19.50
N TRP A 114 8.94 -2.08 -19.00
CA TRP A 114 8.85 -2.92 -17.81
C TRP A 114 8.70 -2.11 -16.53
N GLY A 115 9.32 -0.94 -16.45
CA GLY A 115 9.15 -0.07 -15.29
C GLY A 115 7.71 0.40 -15.13
N ASN A 116 7.08 0.87 -16.20
CA ASN A 116 5.66 1.27 -16.21
C ASN A 116 4.76 0.09 -15.84
N THR A 117 5.02 -1.10 -16.40
CA THR A 117 4.26 -2.33 -16.13
C THR A 117 4.34 -2.74 -14.65
N VAL A 118 5.54 -2.74 -14.08
CA VAL A 118 5.75 -3.09 -12.66
C VAL A 118 5.12 -2.03 -11.75
N HIS A 119 5.32 -0.74 -12.03
CA HIS A 119 4.69 0.34 -11.26
C HIS A 119 3.17 0.21 -11.28
N TYR A 120 2.58 -0.11 -12.43
CA TYR A 120 1.14 -0.28 -12.57
C TYR A 120 0.62 -1.41 -11.68
N LEU A 121 1.32 -2.54 -11.63
CA LEU A 121 0.94 -3.67 -10.76
C LEU A 121 1.13 -3.38 -9.27
N LEU A 122 2.12 -2.57 -8.91
CA LEU A 122 2.43 -2.25 -7.50
C LEU A 122 1.45 -1.24 -6.91
N HIS A 123 1.16 -0.15 -7.63
CA HIS A 123 0.35 0.94 -7.10
C HIS A 123 -0.38 1.78 -8.17
N GLY A 124 0.16 1.86 -9.38
CA GLY A 124 -0.45 2.65 -10.45
C GLY A 124 -1.88 2.20 -10.79
N CYS A 125 -2.18 0.91 -10.70
CA CYS A 125 -3.54 0.39 -10.85
C CYS A 125 -4.53 1.02 -9.86
N HIS A 126 -4.10 1.18 -8.62
CA HIS A 126 -4.91 1.72 -7.55
C HIS A 126 -5.16 3.22 -7.75
N HIS A 127 -4.14 3.99 -8.15
CA HIS A 127 -4.35 5.39 -8.55
C HIS A 127 -5.26 5.54 -9.76
N LYS A 128 -5.13 4.64 -10.74
CA LYS A 128 -5.94 4.68 -11.96
C LYS A 128 -7.39 4.26 -11.71
N HIS A 129 -7.61 3.26 -10.86
CA HIS A 129 -8.92 2.68 -10.56
C HIS A 129 -9.18 2.64 -9.04
N PRO A 130 -9.29 3.80 -8.36
CA PRO A 130 -9.29 3.87 -6.90
C PRO A 130 -10.54 3.27 -6.23
N MET A 131 -11.56 2.90 -7.01
CA MET A 131 -12.79 2.30 -6.51
C MET A 131 -12.95 0.81 -6.86
N ASP A 132 -11.93 0.18 -7.48
CA ASP A 132 -11.88 -1.28 -7.66
C ASP A 132 -11.56 -1.96 -6.32
N GLY A 133 -12.60 -2.48 -5.67
CA GLY A 133 -12.48 -3.11 -4.35
C GLY A 133 -11.72 -4.44 -4.34
N LEU A 134 -11.37 -5.02 -5.49
CA LEU A 134 -10.55 -6.23 -5.56
C LEU A 134 -9.08 -5.93 -5.84
N ARG A 135 -8.71 -4.67 -6.12
CA ARG A 135 -7.35 -4.26 -6.53
C ARG A 135 -6.84 -3.07 -5.73
N LEU A 136 -7.11 -3.10 -4.43
CA LEU A 136 -6.68 -2.09 -3.47
C LEU A 136 -5.68 -2.66 -2.48
N VAL A 137 -6.04 -3.75 -1.80
CA VAL A 137 -5.17 -4.38 -0.81
C VAL A 137 -4.05 -5.18 -1.48
N PHE A 138 -2.93 -5.33 -0.79
CA PHE A 138 -1.78 -6.03 -1.36
C PHE A 138 -2.06 -7.55 -1.46
N PRO A 139 -1.79 -8.21 -2.61
CA PRO A 139 -2.10 -9.63 -2.79
C PRO A 139 -1.35 -10.53 -1.78
N PRO A 140 -2.03 -11.47 -1.09
CA PRO A 140 -1.40 -12.33 -0.08
C PRO A 140 -0.21 -13.15 -0.62
N THR A 141 -0.26 -13.60 -1.87
CA THR A 141 0.88 -14.30 -2.48
C THR A 141 2.13 -13.42 -2.53
N ALA A 142 1.97 -12.13 -2.85
CA ALA A 142 3.08 -11.19 -2.87
C ALA A 142 3.57 -10.88 -1.44
N THR A 143 2.66 -10.68 -0.47
CA THR A 143 3.01 -10.52 0.94
C THR A 143 3.81 -11.71 1.47
N ALA A 144 3.40 -12.95 1.16
CA ALA A 144 4.10 -14.16 1.57
C ALA A 144 5.56 -14.18 1.10
N VAL A 145 5.79 -13.79 -0.15
CA VAL A 145 7.15 -13.69 -0.71
C VAL A 145 7.96 -12.62 0.03
N LEU A 146 7.37 -11.46 0.34
CA LEU A 146 8.03 -10.37 1.06
C LEU A 146 8.27 -10.64 2.55
N CYS A 147 7.48 -11.53 3.17
CA CYS A 147 7.71 -11.95 4.55
C CYS A 147 9.08 -12.61 4.74
N VAL A 148 9.59 -13.33 3.73
CA VAL A 148 10.90 -14.03 3.81
C VAL A 148 12.08 -13.06 3.96
N PRO A 149 12.32 -12.09 3.06
CA PRO A 149 13.39 -11.12 3.24
C PRO A 149 13.16 -10.25 4.48
N PHE A 150 11.92 -9.89 4.80
CA PHE A 150 11.63 -9.09 5.99
C PHE A 150 11.96 -9.82 7.30
N TRP A 151 11.58 -11.10 7.42
CA TRP A 151 11.96 -11.94 8.54
C TRP A 151 13.48 -12.03 8.71
N ASN A 152 14.21 -12.23 7.61
CA ASN A 152 15.67 -12.29 7.64
C ASN A 152 16.32 -10.95 8.02
N LEU A 153 15.74 -9.83 7.58
CA LEU A 153 16.19 -8.51 7.99
C LEU A 153 15.99 -8.29 9.48
N VAL A 154 14.81 -8.63 10.03
CA VAL A 154 14.54 -8.52 11.47
C VAL A 154 15.49 -9.40 12.28
N LYS A 155 15.76 -10.63 11.83
CA LYS A 155 16.76 -11.52 12.48
C LYS A 155 18.17 -10.93 12.49
N LEU A 156 18.56 -10.20 11.43
CA LEU A 156 19.90 -9.62 11.34
C LEU A 156 20.11 -8.49 12.35
N ILE A 157 19.05 -7.75 12.67
CA ILE A 157 19.11 -6.54 13.53
C ILE A 157 18.60 -6.76 14.96
N SER A 158 18.11 -7.96 15.29
CA SER A 158 17.54 -8.29 16.61
C SER A 158 18.08 -9.62 17.14
N VAL A 159 17.95 -9.83 18.44
CA VAL A 159 18.29 -11.12 19.06
C VAL A 159 17.21 -12.16 18.77
N PRO A 160 17.55 -13.47 18.69
CA PRO A 160 16.61 -14.52 18.26
C PRO A 160 15.30 -14.59 19.03
N SER A 161 15.29 -14.24 20.32
CA SER A 161 14.09 -14.27 21.16
C SER A 161 13.13 -13.09 20.92
N VAL A 162 13.66 -11.98 20.40
CA VAL A 162 12.93 -10.74 20.09
C VAL A 162 12.37 -10.76 18.67
N THR A 163 13.08 -11.38 17.73
CA THR A 163 12.70 -11.43 16.31
C THR A 163 11.23 -11.79 16.08
N PRO A 164 10.64 -12.83 16.71
CA PRO A 164 9.28 -13.25 16.38
C PRO A 164 8.22 -12.22 16.74
N ALA A 165 8.26 -11.64 17.94
CA ALA A 165 7.32 -10.60 18.35
C ALA A 165 7.52 -9.28 17.58
N LEU A 166 8.76 -8.90 17.27
CA LEU A 166 9.05 -7.71 16.48
C LEU A 166 8.53 -7.85 15.03
N PHE A 167 8.76 -9.01 14.40
CA PHE A 167 8.20 -9.35 13.09
C PHE A 167 6.66 -9.39 13.13
N GLY A 168 6.09 -10.07 14.14
CA GLY A 168 4.64 -10.14 14.35
C GLY A 168 4.00 -8.77 14.50
N GLY A 169 4.65 -7.84 15.22
CA GLY A 169 4.23 -6.44 15.32
C GLY A 169 4.28 -5.70 13.98
N GLY A 170 5.36 -5.89 13.20
CA GLY A 170 5.46 -5.31 11.85
C GLY A 170 4.37 -5.81 10.91
N LEU A 171 4.11 -7.13 10.90
CA LEU A 171 3.05 -7.74 10.11
C LEU A 171 1.66 -7.31 10.57
N LEU A 172 1.45 -7.12 11.88
CA LEU A 172 0.21 -6.53 12.40
C LEU A 172 0.02 -5.09 11.92
N GLY A 173 1.09 -4.29 11.93
CA GLY A 173 1.09 -2.95 11.34
C GLY A 173 0.64 -2.97 9.87
N TYR A 174 1.16 -3.92 9.08
CA TYR A 174 0.73 -4.15 7.69
C TYR A 174 -0.76 -4.47 7.57
N VAL A 175 -1.28 -5.39 8.38
CA VAL A 175 -2.72 -5.73 8.36
C VAL A 175 -3.57 -4.50 8.69
N MET A 176 -3.16 -3.73 9.71
CA MET A 176 -3.83 -2.48 10.08
C MET A 176 -3.79 -1.45 8.94
N TYR A 177 -2.66 -1.34 8.25
CA TYR A 177 -2.49 -0.49 7.08
C TYR A 177 -3.46 -0.85 5.95
N ASP A 178 -3.45 -2.10 5.47
CA ASP A 178 -4.27 -2.50 4.32
C ASP A 178 -5.77 -2.40 4.64
N CYS A 179 -6.18 -2.78 5.85
CA CYS A 179 -7.56 -2.64 6.28
C CYS A 179 -7.97 -1.16 6.41
N THR A 180 -7.09 -0.30 6.93
CA THR A 180 -7.33 1.14 7.01
C THR A 180 -7.47 1.71 5.60
N HIS A 181 -6.51 1.41 4.71
CA HIS A 181 -6.50 1.86 3.32
C HIS A 181 -7.81 1.54 2.61
N TYR A 182 -8.23 0.27 2.70
CA TYR A 182 -9.49 -0.18 2.12
C TYR A 182 -10.70 0.57 2.71
N TYR A 183 -10.73 0.74 4.03
CA TYR A 183 -11.78 1.46 4.71
C TYR A 183 -11.84 2.95 4.32
N LEU A 184 -10.71 3.60 4.06
CA LEU A 184 -10.68 4.99 3.61
C LEU A 184 -11.34 5.15 2.24
N HIS A 185 -11.22 4.17 1.34
CA HIS A 185 -11.92 4.19 0.04
C HIS A 185 -13.40 3.82 0.16
N HIS A 186 -13.70 2.68 0.77
CA HIS A 186 -15.03 2.06 0.68
C HIS A 186 -15.93 2.29 1.90
N GLY A 187 -15.37 2.68 3.04
CA GLY A 187 -16.10 2.93 4.27
C GLY A 187 -16.73 4.32 4.34
N GLN A 188 -17.65 4.51 5.28
CA GLN A 188 -18.24 5.80 5.64
C GLN A 188 -17.93 6.12 7.11
N PRO A 189 -16.83 6.82 7.40
CA PRO A 189 -16.44 7.10 8.77
C PRO A 189 -17.37 8.10 9.46
N SER A 190 -17.90 7.71 10.62
CA SER A 190 -18.76 8.57 11.45
C SER A 190 -17.96 9.50 12.37
N SER A 191 -16.78 9.07 12.84
CA SER A 191 -15.92 9.85 13.73
C SER A 191 -14.89 10.71 13.00
N ASP A 192 -14.41 11.77 13.67
CA ASP A 192 -13.57 12.79 13.04
C ASP A 192 -12.21 12.27 12.58
N VAL A 193 -11.55 11.41 13.36
CA VAL A 193 -10.21 10.89 13.05
C VAL A 193 -10.20 10.14 11.70
N PRO A 194 -10.97 9.06 11.50
CA PRO A 194 -10.99 8.35 10.22
C PRO A 194 -11.62 9.18 9.09
N ARG A 195 -12.53 10.11 9.40
CA ARG A 195 -13.06 11.06 8.39
C ARG A 195 -11.97 12.00 7.87
N ASN A 196 -11.12 12.51 8.76
CA ASN A 196 -9.99 13.36 8.40
C ASN A 196 -8.93 12.58 7.63
N LEU A 197 -8.60 11.36 8.04
CA LEU A 197 -7.71 10.47 7.29
C LEU A 197 -8.26 10.17 5.90
N LYS A 198 -9.56 9.87 5.78
CA LYS A 198 -10.23 9.66 4.49
C LYS A 198 -10.08 10.89 3.61
N LYS A 199 -10.41 12.08 4.12
CA LYS A 199 -10.26 13.33 3.36
C LYS A 199 -8.82 13.58 2.92
N TYR A 200 -7.86 13.35 3.83
CA TYR A 200 -6.44 13.53 3.57
C TYR A 200 -5.94 12.58 2.47
N HIS A 201 -6.29 11.30 2.55
CA HIS A 201 -5.90 10.30 1.56
C HIS A 201 -6.63 10.45 0.22
N LEU A 202 -7.92 10.82 0.23
CA LEU A 202 -8.63 11.14 -1.02
C LEU A 202 -8.06 12.40 -1.70
N ASN A 203 -7.54 13.37 -0.95
CA ASN A 203 -6.81 14.48 -1.56
C ASN A 203 -5.51 14.03 -2.23
N HIS A 204 -4.83 13.02 -1.66
CA HIS A 204 -3.67 12.40 -2.31
C HIS A 204 -4.07 11.83 -3.67
N HIS A 205 -5.14 11.02 -3.77
CA HIS A 205 -5.58 10.47 -5.07
C HIS A 205 -6.04 11.51 -6.09
N PHE A 206 -6.86 12.47 -5.67
CA PHE A 206 -7.64 13.30 -6.60
C PHE A 206 -7.14 14.75 -6.74
N ARG A 207 -6.12 15.16 -5.99
CA ARG A 207 -5.65 16.56 -6.01
C ARG A 207 -4.14 16.73 -5.99
N ILE A 208 -3.44 16.11 -5.05
CA ILE A 208 -2.02 16.37 -4.77
C ILE A 208 -1.32 15.03 -4.47
N GLN A 209 -0.88 14.35 -5.52
CA GLN A 209 -0.33 12.99 -5.44
C GLN A 209 1.11 12.96 -4.93
N ASP A 210 1.85 14.07 -5.03
CA ASP A 210 3.22 14.23 -4.54
C ASP A 210 3.29 14.53 -3.02
N LYS A 211 2.15 14.44 -2.31
CA LYS A 211 1.98 14.71 -0.87
C LYS A 211 1.03 13.70 -0.25
N GLY A 212 1.11 13.52 1.07
CA GLY A 212 0.17 12.68 1.81
C GLY A 212 0.40 11.19 1.61
N PHE A 213 1.63 10.74 1.88
CA PHE A 213 2.05 9.34 1.70
C PHE A 213 1.71 8.45 2.90
N GLY A 214 1.43 9.01 4.07
CA GLY A 214 0.84 8.26 5.16
C GLY A 214 -0.58 7.81 4.81
N ILE A 215 -0.96 6.61 5.23
CA ILE A 215 -2.31 6.05 5.11
C ILE A 215 -2.90 5.83 6.51
N THR A 216 -2.14 5.21 7.41
CA THR A 216 -2.54 4.97 8.80
C THR A 216 -2.46 6.24 9.65
N SER A 217 -1.51 7.12 9.35
CA SER A 217 -1.36 8.42 10.01
C SER A 217 -0.56 9.40 9.16
N SER A 218 -0.72 10.70 9.41
CA SER A 218 0.06 11.76 8.74
C SER A 218 1.36 12.12 9.50
N ILE A 219 1.85 11.26 10.41
CA ILE A 219 2.99 11.58 11.28
C ILE A 219 4.25 11.81 10.43
N TRP A 220 4.58 10.86 9.55
CA TRP A 220 5.78 10.93 8.73
C TRP A 220 5.71 12.05 7.68
N ASP A 221 4.52 12.39 7.18
CA ASP A 221 4.37 13.56 6.31
C ASP A 221 4.66 14.89 7.00
N ARG A 222 4.38 15.00 8.31
CA ARG A 222 4.79 16.17 9.09
C ARG A 222 6.29 16.18 9.31
N VAL A 223 6.88 15.04 9.65
CA VAL A 223 8.32 14.90 9.89
C VAL A 223 9.13 15.23 8.62
N PHE A 224 8.68 14.77 7.46
CA PHE A 224 9.42 14.90 6.20
C PHE A 224 8.89 15.98 5.24
N GLY A 225 7.98 16.84 5.69
CA GLY A 225 7.52 18.00 4.91
C GLY A 225 6.65 17.68 3.69
N THR A 226 5.88 16.60 3.75
CA THR A 226 5.00 16.11 2.68
C THR A 226 3.52 16.17 3.03
N LEU A 227 3.16 16.89 4.12
CA LEU A 227 1.77 17.10 4.48
C LEU A 227 1.06 17.99 3.43
N PRO A 228 -0.09 17.58 2.86
CA PRO A 228 -0.87 18.40 1.94
C PRO A 228 -1.35 19.68 2.63
N GLN A 229 -1.12 20.83 2.00
CA GLN A 229 -1.61 22.11 2.53
C GLN A 229 -3.13 22.16 2.46
N SER A 230 -3.79 22.53 3.56
CA SER A 230 -5.21 22.85 3.52
C SER A 230 -5.42 24.19 2.82
N LYS A 231 -6.57 24.39 2.14
CA LYS A 231 -6.92 25.67 1.49
C LYS A 231 -6.83 26.88 2.43
N ALA A 232 -6.93 26.71 3.75
CA ALA A 232 -6.78 27.80 4.71
C ALA A 232 -5.37 28.40 4.71
N ALA A 233 -4.33 27.59 4.52
CA ALA A 233 -2.93 28.04 4.53
C ALA A 233 -2.55 28.89 3.30
N LYS A 234 -3.36 28.89 2.24
CA LYS A 234 -3.18 29.76 1.06
C LYS A 234 -3.71 31.19 1.26
N LYS A 235 -4.48 31.46 2.31
CA LYS A 235 -5.07 32.79 2.56
C LYS A 235 -4.16 33.71 3.37
N ASP A 236 -3.13 33.15 4.01
CA ASP A 236 -2.22 33.85 4.92
C ASP A 236 -0.79 33.98 4.34
N ARG A 237 -0.61 33.84 3.02
CA ARG A 237 0.66 34.07 2.31
C ARG A 237 0.47 35.03 1.15
#